data_AF-A0A1R2CJJ7-F1
#
_entry.id   AF-A0A1R2CJJ7-F1
#
_cell.length_a   1.000
_cell.length_b   1.000
_cell.length_c   1.000
_cell.angle_alpha   90.00
_cell.angle_beta   90.00
_cell.angle_gamma   90.00
#
_symmetry.space_group_name_H-M   'P 1'
#
loop_
_entity.id
_entity.type
_entity.pdbx_description
1 polymer ?
#
loop_
_entity_poly.entity_id
_entity_poly.type
_entity_poly.pdbx_seq_one_letter_code
_entity_poly.pdbx_strand_id
1 'polypeptide(L)'
;MSKFEEELCGCFSDVPVFLFGCFIPGGYLCLQAQAVNKAYGTGAVVPYFLVCCLACIGGAINRGKIRDIFGIHGGFLGDMMLWWCCAPCAGCQEYREVKRRKG
;
A
#
# COMPACT_ATOMS: atom_id res chain seq x y z
N MET A 1 -0.96 -20.19 -0.13
CA MET A 1 -0.72 -18.74 -0.32
C MET A 1 -1.63 -17.97 0.61
N SER A 2 -1.13 -16.89 1.20
CA SER A 2 -1.86 -16.08 2.17
C SER A 2 -2.74 -15.03 1.46
N LYS A 3 -3.65 -14.37 2.20
CA LYS A 3 -4.41 -13.19 1.74
C LYS A 3 -3.94 -11.97 2.55
N PHE A 4 -4.25 -10.76 2.07
CA PHE A 4 -4.20 -9.58 2.95
C PHE A 4 -5.17 -9.82 4.11
N GLU A 5 -4.72 -9.63 5.36
CA GLU A 5 -5.61 -9.76 6.52
C GLU A 5 -6.20 -8.39 6.93
N GLU A 6 -5.57 -7.28 6.53
CA GLU A 6 -6.22 -5.97 6.59
C GLU A 6 -7.27 -5.84 5.49
N GLU A 7 -8.44 -5.30 5.84
CA GLU A 7 -9.47 -4.98 4.85
C GLU A 7 -9.15 -3.67 4.11
N LEU A 8 -9.54 -3.59 2.83
CA LEU A 8 -9.28 -2.44 1.98
C LEU A 8 -9.89 -1.15 2.56
N CYS A 9 -11.19 -1.18 2.89
CA CYS A 9 -11.91 -0.08 3.50
C CYS A 9 -11.85 -0.10 5.04
N GLY A 10 -11.01 -0.96 5.63
CA GLY A 10 -10.76 -0.99 7.07
C GLY A 10 -9.93 0.19 7.57
N CYS A 11 -9.75 1.26 6.79
CA CYS A 11 -8.93 2.41 7.18
C CYS A 11 -9.38 3.10 8.48
N PHE A 12 -10.67 3.02 8.82
CA PHE A 12 -11.19 3.53 10.10
C PHE A 12 -10.68 2.78 11.34
N SER A 13 -10.05 1.60 11.19
CA SER A 13 -9.43 0.89 12.32
C SER A 13 -8.15 1.56 12.83
N ASP A 14 -7.51 2.42 12.03
CA ASP A 14 -6.36 3.23 12.41
C ASP A 14 -6.62 4.69 11.96
N VAL A 15 -7.39 5.41 12.75
CA VAL A 15 -7.85 6.79 12.46
C VAL A 15 -6.69 7.73 12.09
N PRO A 16 -5.55 7.76 12.80
CA PRO A 16 -4.40 8.57 12.37
C PRO A 16 -3.91 8.24 10.96
N VAL A 17 -3.78 6.95 10.64
CA VAL A 17 -3.35 6.50 9.30
C VAL A 17 -4.39 6.88 8.24
N PHE A 18 -5.68 6.75 8.55
CA PHE A 18 -6.76 7.19 7.66
C PHE A 18 -6.73 8.70 7.41
N LEU A 19 -6.62 9.51 8.46
CA LEU A 19 -6.56 10.96 8.35
C LEU A 19 -5.36 11.38 7.51
N PHE A 20 -4.20 10.79 7.78
CA PHE A 20 -2.99 11.07 7.00
C PHE A 20 -3.14 10.61 5.55
N GLY A 21 -3.59 9.38 5.30
CA GLY A 21 -3.70 8.81 3.97
C GLY A 21 -4.74 9.50 3.07
N CYS A 22 -5.90 9.87 3.63
CA CYS A 22 -7.04 10.38 2.86
C CYS A 22 -7.09 11.91 2.77
N PHE A 23 -6.64 12.64 3.80
CA PHE A 23 -6.83 14.10 3.86
C PHE A 23 -5.55 14.90 3.66
N ILE A 24 -4.37 14.29 3.81
CA ILE A 24 -3.10 14.96 3.48
C ILE A 24 -2.78 14.69 2.02
N PRO A 25 -2.60 15.73 1.18
CA PRO A 25 -2.16 15.56 -0.20
C PRO A 25 -0.84 14.77 -0.22
N GLY A 26 -0.83 13.63 -0.92
CA GLY A 26 0.33 12.76 -0.98
C GLY A 26 0.49 11.78 0.20
N GLY A 27 -0.37 11.82 1.21
CA GLY A 27 -0.24 10.99 2.41
C GLY A 27 -0.24 9.49 2.10
N TYR A 28 -1.15 9.04 1.23
CA TYR A 28 -1.20 7.63 0.82
C TYR A 28 0.01 7.17 0.00
N LEU A 29 0.70 8.08 -0.71
CA LEU A 29 1.96 7.79 -1.39
C LEU A 29 3.06 7.51 -0.36
N CYS A 30 3.15 8.36 0.67
CA CYS A 30 4.07 8.18 1.78
C CYS A 30 3.81 6.88 2.54
N LEU A 31 2.53 6.56 2.80
CA LEU A 31 2.14 5.31 3.48
C LEU A 31 2.55 4.08 2.67
N GLN A 32 2.23 4.02 1.37
CA GLN A 32 2.65 2.90 0.54
C GLN A 32 4.18 2.81 0.45
N ALA A 33 4.87 3.95 0.30
CA ALA A 33 6.32 3.96 0.22
C ALA A 33 6.98 3.45 1.51
N GLN A 34 6.44 3.84 2.68
CA GLN A 34 6.85 3.28 3.97
C GLN A 34 6.52 1.81 4.10
N ALA A 35 5.36 1.36 3.59
CA ALA A 35 4.96 -0.04 3.60
C ALA A 35 5.98 -0.89 2.82
N VAL A 36 6.31 -0.50 1.58
CA VAL A 36 7.32 -1.20 0.77
C VAL A 36 8.70 -1.14 1.43
N ASN A 37 9.11 0.01 1.95
CA ASN A 37 10.40 0.13 2.64
C ASN A 37 10.49 -0.78 3.87
N LYS A 38 9.44 -0.83 4.70
CA LYS A 38 9.42 -1.70 5.88
C LYS A 38 9.38 -3.18 5.47
N ALA A 39 8.71 -3.51 4.36
CA ALA A 39 8.64 -4.86 3.84
C ALA A 39 9.97 -5.33 3.21
N TYR A 40 10.65 -4.50 2.42
CA TYR A 40 11.81 -4.88 1.59
C TYR A 40 13.16 -4.37 2.12
N GLY A 41 13.19 -3.29 2.90
CA GLY A 41 14.42 -2.65 3.39
C GLY A 41 15.20 -1.84 2.36
N THR A 42 14.60 -1.51 1.20
CA THR A 42 15.30 -0.90 0.05
C THR A 42 15.20 0.63 -0.02
N GLY A 43 14.65 1.28 1.01
CA GLY A 43 14.33 2.71 1.00
C GLY A 43 12.93 3.03 0.43
N ALA A 44 12.44 4.23 0.76
CA ALA A 44 11.09 4.70 0.41
C ALA A 44 11.04 5.56 -0.86
N VAL A 45 12.18 6.03 -1.37
CA VAL A 45 12.24 6.98 -2.49
C VAL A 45 11.67 6.38 -3.78
N VAL A 46 12.17 5.22 -4.21
CA VAL A 46 11.70 4.58 -5.45
C VAL A 46 10.21 4.20 -5.36
N PRO A 47 9.73 3.54 -4.28
CA PRO A 47 8.31 3.30 -4.11
C PRO A 47 7.46 4.57 -4.19
N TYR A 48 7.90 5.67 -3.56
CA TYR A 48 7.16 6.95 -3.61
C TYR A 48 7.03 7.48 -5.04
N PHE A 49 8.12 7.53 -5.79
CA PHE A 49 8.11 8.02 -7.17
C PHE A 49 7.30 7.13 -8.12
N LEU A 50 7.26 5.82 -7.88
CA LEU A 50 6.40 4.94 -8.66
C LEU A 50 4.93 5.38 -8.56
N VAL A 51 4.40 5.60 -7.36
CA VAL A 51 3.01 6.05 -7.20
C VAL A 51 2.82 7.48 -7.70
N CYS A 52 3.78 8.37 -7.42
CA CYS A 52 3.70 9.77 -7.80
C CYS A 52 3.63 9.95 -9.33
N CYS A 53 4.48 9.24 -10.06
CA CYS A 53 4.60 9.41 -11.51
C CYS A 53 3.70 8.47 -12.31
N LEU A 54 3.39 7.27 -11.78
CA LEU A 54 2.65 6.24 -12.51
C LEU A 54 1.27 5.93 -11.89
N ALA A 55 0.84 6.70 -10.88
CA ALA A 55 -0.47 6.59 -10.23
C ALA A 55 -0.81 5.13 -9.86
N CYS A 56 -1.93 4.59 -10.37
CA CYS A 56 -2.39 3.24 -10.08
C CYS A 56 -1.46 2.13 -10.60
N ILE A 57 -0.70 2.38 -11.67
CA ILE A 57 0.30 1.43 -12.19
C ILE A 57 1.44 1.33 -11.18
N GLY A 58 1.94 2.46 -10.70
CA GLY A 58 2.96 2.51 -9.65
C GLY A 58 2.50 1.87 -8.35
N GLY A 59 1.25 2.14 -7.96
CA GLY A 59 0.59 1.51 -6.84
C GLY A 59 0.52 -0.02 -6.97
N ALA A 60 0.17 -0.52 -8.16
CA ALA A 60 0.11 -1.95 -8.44
C ALA A 60 1.49 -2.63 -8.40
N ILE A 61 2.54 -1.98 -8.92
CA ILE A 61 3.93 -2.48 -8.85
C ILE A 61 4.35 -2.62 -7.38
N ASN A 62 4.14 -1.58 -6.57
CA ASN A 62 4.49 -1.58 -5.15
C ASN A 62 3.70 -2.62 -4.35
N ARG A 63 2.39 -2.73 -4.60
CA ARG A 63 1.53 -3.74 -3.98
C ARG A 63 1.96 -5.15 -4.34
N GLY A 64 2.36 -5.39 -5.59
CA GLY A 64 2.96 -6.64 -6.05
C GLY A 64 4.18 -7.03 -5.20
N LYS A 65 5.10 -6.10 -4.95
CA LYS A 65 6.28 -6.35 -4.10
C LYS A 65 5.90 -6.78 -2.69
N ILE A 66 4.89 -6.13 -2.09
CA ILE A 66 4.38 -6.51 -0.76
C ILE A 66 3.83 -7.94 -0.79
N ARG A 67 3.08 -8.30 -1.83
CA ARG A 67 2.55 -9.66 -1.98
C ARG A 67 3.65 -10.70 -2.12
N ASP A 68 4.66 -10.43 -2.93
CA ASP A 68 5.76 -11.35 -3.17
C ASP A 68 6.51 -11.66 -1.88
N ILE A 69 6.75 -10.64 -1.04
CA ILE A 69 7.40 -10.82 0.27
C ILE A 69 6.56 -11.70 1.22
N PHE A 70 5.25 -11.50 1.26
CA PHE A 70 4.38 -12.18 2.24
C PHE A 70 3.65 -13.41 1.67
N GLY A 71 3.96 -13.80 0.43
CA GLY A 71 3.30 -14.91 -0.27
C GLY A 71 1.79 -14.72 -0.42
N ILE A 72 1.33 -13.48 -0.63
CA ILE A 72 -0.08 -13.12 -0.74
C ILE A 72 -0.57 -13.37 -2.17
N HIS A 73 -1.71 -14.04 -2.32
CA HIS A 73 -2.30 -14.31 -3.63
C HIS A 73 -2.90 -13.03 -4.27
N GLY A 74 -2.65 -12.84 -5.56
CA GLY A 74 -3.29 -11.82 -6.39
C GLY A 74 -2.58 -11.65 -7.73
N GLY A 75 -3.07 -10.73 -8.57
CA GLY A 75 -2.41 -10.34 -9.81
C GLY A 75 -2.30 -8.83 -9.98
N PHE A 76 -1.46 -8.40 -10.92
CA PHE A 76 -1.21 -6.98 -11.22
C PHE A 76 -2.48 -6.21 -11.60
N LEU A 77 -3.32 -6.77 -12.47
CA LEU A 77 -4.57 -6.11 -12.91
C LEU A 77 -5.52 -5.85 -11.72
N GLY A 78 -5.60 -6.80 -10.79
CA GLY A 78 -6.41 -6.64 -9.58
C GLY A 78 -5.86 -5.52 -8.69
N ASP A 79 -4.55 -5.45 -8.51
CA ASP A 79 -3.92 -4.38 -7.74
C ASP A 79 -4.14 -3.00 -8.37
N MET A 80 -4.02 -2.91 -9.70
CA MET A 80 -4.23 -1.68 -10.44
C MET A 80 -5.67 -1.19 -10.31
N MET A 81 -6.65 -2.09 -10.42
CA MET A 81 -8.07 -1.73 -10.23
C MET A 81 -8.37 -1.29 -8.80
N LEU A 82 -7.77 -1.93 -7.79
CA LEU A 82 -7.90 -1.51 -6.39
C LEU A 82 -7.34 -0.11 -6.16
N TRP A 83 -6.14 0.15 -6.70
CA TRP A 83 -5.48 1.45 -6.60
C TRP A 83 -6.21 2.55 -7.37
N TRP A 84 -6.81 2.23 -8.51
CA TRP A 84 -7.70 3.16 -9.21
C TRP A 84 -8.93 3.47 -8.36
N CYS A 85 -9.62 2.43 -7.86
CA CYS A 85 -10.89 2.57 -7.14
C CYS A 85 -10.76 3.41 -5.87
N CYS A 86 -9.75 3.14 -5.03
CA CYS A 86 -9.44 3.97 -3.86
C CYS A 86 -7.95 3.87 -3.51
N ALA A 87 -7.12 4.72 -4.12
CA ALA A 87 -5.69 4.81 -3.80
C ALA A 87 -5.41 5.06 -2.30
N PRO A 88 -6.15 5.95 -1.60
CA PRO A 88 -5.94 6.15 -0.16
C PRO A 88 -6.20 4.89 0.67
N CYS A 89 -7.30 4.20 0.39
CA CYS A 89 -7.67 2.95 1.07
C CYS A 89 -6.60 1.87 0.83
N ALA A 90 -6.15 1.72 -0.42
CA ALA A 90 -5.11 0.75 -0.80
C ALA A 90 -3.78 1.04 -0.08
N GLY A 91 -3.31 2.29 -0.08
CA GLY A 91 -2.10 2.69 0.63
C GLY A 91 -2.20 2.49 2.15
N CYS A 92 -3.35 2.79 2.75
CA CYS A 92 -3.59 2.56 4.17
C CYS A 92 -3.62 1.05 4.50
N GLN A 93 -4.31 0.24 3.71
CA GLN A 93 -4.37 -1.22 3.87
C GLN A 93 -2.95 -1.81 3.83
N GLU A 94 -2.14 -1.43 2.85
CA GLU A 94 -0.78 -1.93 2.68
C GLU A 94 0.13 -1.54 3.85
N TYR A 95 0.05 -0.29 4.29
CA TYR A 95 0.80 0.18 5.46
C TYR A 95 0.43 -0.61 6.72
N ARG A 96 -0.87 -0.75 7.01
CA ARG A 96 -1.34 -1.50 8.17
C ARG A 96 -0.98 -2.99 8.07
N GLU A 97 -1.06 -3.58 6.88
CA GLU A 97 -0.69 -4.97 6.65
C GLU A 97 0.79 -5.21 6.98
N VAL A 98 1.68 -4.36 6.47
CA VAL A 98 3.12 -4.47 6.75
C VAL A 98 3.41 -4.22 8.23
N LYS A 99 2.77 -3.21 8.84
CA LYS A 99 2.88 -2.90 10.27
C LYS A 99 2.42 -4.09 11.13
N ARG A 100 1.33 -4.77 10.77
CA ARG A 100 0.87 -5.95 11.51
C ARG A 100 1.85 -7.12 11.39
N ARG A 101 2.43 -7.34 10.21
CA ARG A 101 3.32 -8.50 9.95
C ARG A 101 4.76 -8.32 10.43
N LYS A 102 5.27 -7.09 10.55
CA LYS A 102 6.68 -6.82 10.85
C LYS A 102 6.97 -6.08 12.16
N GLY A 103 5.97 -5.87 13.02
CA GLY A 103 6.11 -4.95 14.17
C GLY A 103 6.27 -3.53 13.69
#